data_AF-A0A7K2MT31-F1
#
_entry.id   AF-A0A7K2MT31-F1
#
_cell.length_a   1.000
_cell.length_b   1.000
_cell.length_c   1.000
_cell.angle_alpha   90.00
_cell.angle_beta   90.00
_cell.angle_gamma   90.00
#
_symmetry.space_group_name_H-M   'P 1'
#
loop_
_entity.id
_entity.type
_entity.pdbx_description
1 polymer ?
#
loop_
_entity_poly.entity_id
_entity_poly.type
_entity_poly.pdbx_seq_one_letter_code
_entity_poly.pdbx_strand_id
1 'polypeptide(L)'
;MDAGEDFGPWLARQLKLADMTQTELAQEVEVTRAAVSAWITGRAAPRPETIERIARALNTDLATVHTRTTDTQAGLPVGWYHRPGHADGGRELGNAAAFAFDADVEVLARETCQNSLDERITDNGRPVRVRYTLHELSGEKLARFREAIQWDDLFPHYEVAAAQDQKVGRVIDAGLRDMYDHDRLVLLRVDDYNAAGLTGDDYEDGRFAAVVRRQLDSHKSGKGAGGSYGLGKATLWATSRLGLVLINSTLSEPHEGRTERRLVGRLDLPWRRVGGQAWAGPAWLGRPDPDSPGAAVARSWWADEETVESLHLTRESGEPGTSFLIVGAHDVASLVDASRVSEDDETDDDFTIQGM
;
A
#
# COMPACT_ATOMS: atom_id res chain seq x y z
N MET A 1 -19.82 -8.33 -23.77
CA MET A 1 -19.93 -8.65 -22.33
C MET A 1 -19.50 -7.38 -21.61
N ASP A 2 -20.39 -6.76 -20.87
CA ASP A 2 -20.10 -5.51 -20.13
C ASP A 2 -18.94 -5.79 -19.17
N ALA A 3 -17.82 -5.08 -19.35
CA ALA A 3 -16.57 -5.35 -18.65
C ALA A 3 -16.41 -4.57 -17.32
N GLY A 4 -17.50 -4.02 -16.77
CA GLY A 4 -17.47 -3.21 -15.55
C GLY A 4 -18.53 -3.60 -14.54
N GLU A 5 -18.53 -2.92 -13.40
CA GLU A 5 -19.45 -3.18 -12.29
C GLU A 5 -20.93 -2.97 -12.71
N ASP A 6 -21.85 -3.62 -12.00
CA ASP A 6 -23.28 -3.33 -12.15
C ASP A 6 -23.57 -1.85 -11.88
N PHE A 7 -24.45 -1.24 -12.69
CA PHE A 7 -24.73 0.19 -12.64
C PHE A 7 -25.25 0.66 -11.28
N GLY A 8 -26.02 -0.18 -10.59
CA GLY A 8 -26.63 0.15 -9.31
C GLY A 8 -25.62 0.35 -8.17
N PRO A 9 -24.80 -0.68 -7.84
CA PRO A 9 -23.70 -0.57 -6.87
C PRO A 9 -22.73 0.56 -7.22
N TRP A 10 -22.33 0.67 -8.50
CA TRP A 10 -21.47 1.74 -8.98
C TRP A 10 -22.05 3.12 -8.67
N LEU A 11 -23.31 3.39 -9.08
CA LEU A 11 -23.96 4.67 -8.87
C LEU A 11 -24.11 5.01 -7.39
N ALA A 12 -24.42 4.01 -6.55
CA ALA A 12 -24.51 4.19 -5.10
C ALA A 12 -23.16 4.61 -4.50
N ARG A 13 -22.05 4.02 -4.95
CA ARG A 13 -20.70 4.41 -4.51
C ARG A 13 -20.36 5.82 -4.96
N GLN A 14 -20.63 6.18 -6.22
CA GLN A 14 -20.33 7.51 -6.74
C GLN A 14 -21.09 8.63 -6.02
N LEU A 15 -22.36 8.38 -5.66
CA LEU A 15 -23.14 9.33 -4.88
C LEU A 15 -22.53 9.62 -3.51
N LYS A 16 -22.04 8.58 -2.83
CA LYS A 16 -21.35 8.76 -1.54
C LYS A 16 -20.03 9.51 -1.70
N LEU A 17 -19.24 9.19 -2.72
CA LEU A 17 -17.98 9.86 -3.01
C LEU A 17 -18.17 11.36 -3.32
N ALA A 18 -19.28 11.71 -3.97
CA ALA A 18 -19.65 13.09 -4.27
C ALA A 18 -20.36 13.83 -3.12
N ASP A 19 -20.53 13.19 -1.95
CA ASP A 19 -21.39 13.67 -0.85
C ASP A 19 -22.79 14.11 -1.34
N MET A 20 -23.34 13.35 -2.28
CA MET A 20 -24.59 13.66 -2.98
C MET A 20 -25.67 12.64 -2.63
N THR A 21 -26.83 13.12 -2.18
CA THR A 21 -27.99 12.27 -1.89
C THR A 21 -28.71 11.83 -3.17
N GLN A 22 -29.46 10.72 -3.09
CA GLN A 22 -30.33 10.30 -4.19
C GLN A 22 -31.37 11.37 -4.58
N THR A 23 -31.74 12.24 -3.64
CA THR A 23 -32.69 13.33 -3.88
C THR A 23 -32.03 14.45 -4.69
N GLU A 24 -30.80 14.83 -4.34
CA GLU A 24 -30.02 15.84 -5.07
C GLU A 24 -29.73 15.38 -6.49
N LEU A 25 -29.25 14.15 -6.67
CA LEU A 25 -29.06 13.59 -8.02
C LEU A 25 -30.36 13.60 -8.81
N ALA A 26 -31.48 13.18 -8.20
CA ALA A 26 -32.77 13.16 -8.88
C ALA A 26 -33.20 14.55 -9.36
N GLN A 27 -32.94 15.60 -8.56
CA GLN A 27 -33.20 16.98 -8.95
C GLN A 27 -32.32 17.41 -10.13
N GLU A 28 -31.02 17.10 -10.07
CA GLU A 28 -30.04 17.52 -11.07
C GLU A 28 -30.25 16.82 -12.43
N VAL A 29 -30.69 15.56 -12.39
CA VAL A 29 -30.98 14.78 -13.60
C VAL A 29 -32.48 14.79 -14.00
N GLU A 30 -33.29 15.65 -13.37
CA GLU A 30 -34.75 15.83 -13.58
C GLU A 30 -35.53 14.52 -13.63
N VAL A 31 -35.31 13.66 -12.64
CA VAL A 31 -36.09 12.43 -12.45
C VAL A 31 -36.67 12.39 -11.03
N THR A 32 -37.45 11.34 -10.74
CA THR A 32 -37.91 11.11 -9.38
C THR A 32 -36.83 10.42 -8.55
N ARG A 33 -36.78 10.69 -7.24
CA ARG A 33 -35.94 9.92 -6.30
C ARG A 33 -36.19 8.41 -6.39
N ALA A 34 -37.43 8.01 -6.67
CA ALA A 34 -37.80 6.61 -6.87
C ALA A 34 -37.12 5.99 -8.11
N ALA A 35 -36.91 6.77 -9.17
CA ALA A 35 -36.15 6.32 -10.34
C ALA A 35 -34.68 6.07 -9.97
N VAL A 36 -34.04 7.00 -9.24
CA VAL A 36 -32.66 6.82 -8.75
C VAL A 36 -32.54 5.59 -7.85
N SER A 37 -33.49 5.39 -6.93
CA SER A 37 -33.54 4.18 -6.09
C SER A 37 -33.74 2.89 -6.91
N ALA A 38 -34.55 2.93 -7.97
CA ALA A 38 -34.74 1.80 -8.87
C ALA A 38 -33.45 1.47 -9.63
N TRP A 39 -32.65 2.47 -10.01
CA TRP A 39 -31.33 2.26 -10.62
C TRP A 39 -30.33 1.63 -9.66
N ILE A 40 -30.22 2.17 -8.44
CA ILE A 40 -29.30 1.66 -7.40
C ILE A 40 -29.62 0.21 -7.03
N THR A 41 -30.91 -0.14 -6.98
CA THR A 41 -31.38 -1.50 -6.66
C THR A 41 -31.41 -2.45 -7.86
N GLY A 42 -30.96 -2.00 -9.05
CA GLY A 42 -30.95 -2.82 -10.26
C GLY A 42 -32.33 -3.15 -10.84
N ARG A 43 -33.40 -2.50 -10.36
CA ARG A 43 -34.79 -2.71 -10.84
C ARG A 43 -35.09 -1.99 -12.15
N ALA A 44 -34.30 -0.99 -12.51
CA ALA A 44 -34.40 -0.26 -13.77
C ALA A 44 -33.02 0.24 -14.20
N ALA A 45 -32.88 0.60 -15.48
CA ALA A 45 -31.70 1.29 -16.00
C ALA A 45 -32.07 2.71 -16.45
N PRO A 46 -31.19 3.71 -16.29
CA PRO A 46 -31.39 5.05 -16.85
C PRO A 46 -31.37 5.02 -18.37
N ARG A 47 -32.05 5.98 -18.99
CA ARG A 47 -32.01 6.16 -20.46
C ARG A 47 -30.68 6.78 -20.87
N PRO A 48 -30.22 6.62 -22.14
CA PRO A 48 -28.96 7.22 -22.61
C PRO A 48 -28.84 8.72 -22.34
N GLU A 49 -29.90 9.49 -22.60
CA GLU A 49 -29.93 10.94 -22.30
C GLU A 49 -29.80 11.24 -20.80
N THR A 50 -30.33 10.37 -19.94
CA THR A 50 -30.19 10.49 -18.49
C THR A 50 -28.79 10.12 -18.03
N ILE A 51 -28.12 9.16 -18.70
CA ILE A 51 -26.73 8.79 -18.44
C ILE A 51 -25.80 10.00 -18.64
N GLU A 52 -26.01 10.80 -19.70
CA GLU A 52 -25.23 12.04 -19.94
C GLU A 52 -25.42 13.09 -18.84
N ARG A 53 -26.61 13.12 -18.22
CA ARG A 53 -26.91 14.04 -17.12
C ARG A 53 -26.31 13.54 -15.81
N ILE A 54 -26.35 12.24 -15.57
CA ILE A 54 -25.68 11.60 -14.43
C ILE A 54 -24.17 11.85 -14.51
N ALA A 55 -23.56 11.72 -15.69
CA ALA A 55 -22.15 12.00 -15.89
C ALA A 55 -21.79 13.44 -15.49
N ARG A 56 -22.57 14.41 -15.97
CA ARG A 56 -22.40 15.83 -15.62
C ARG A 56 -22.60 16.10 -14.13
N ALA A 57 -23.64 15.56 -13.52
CA ALA A 57 -23.94 15.75 -12.09
C ALA A 57 -22.82 15.19 -11.20
N LEU A 58 -22.23 14.06 -11.58
CA LEU A 58 -21.12 13.42 -10.86
C LEU A 58 -19.74 13.97 -11.25
N ASN A 59 -19.68 15.02 -12.08
CA ASN A 59 -18.46 15.62 -12.62
C ASN A 59 -17.50 14.59 -13.24
N THR A 60 -18.02 13.71 -14.09
CA THR A 60 -17.26 12.66 -14.79
C THR A 60 -17.55 12.63 -16.28
N ASP A 61 -16.73 11.87 -17.02
CA ASP A 61 -16.94 11.63 -18.44
C ASP A 61 -17.96 10.48 -18.70
N LEU A 62 -18.55 10.49 -19.89
CA LEU A 62 -19.57 9.52 -20.31
C LEU A 62 -19.01 8.10 -20.43
N ALA A 63 -17.72 7.96 -20.81
CA ALA A 63 -17.07 6.66 -20.93
C ALA A 63 -16.93 6.01 -19.55
N THR A 64 -16.65 6.77 -18.49
CA THR A 64 -16.64 6.31 -17.10
C THR A 64 -18.00 5.78 -16.67
N VAL A 65 -19.10 6.46 -17.02
CA VAL A 65 -20.47 5.99 -16.68
C VAL A 65 -20.88 4.75 -17.48
N HIS A 66 -20.40 4.60 -18.73
CA HIS A 66 -20.72 3.44 -19.57
C HIS A 66 -19.86 2.23 -19.24
N THR A 67 -18.54 2.42 -19.15
CA THR A 67 -17.58 1.35 -18.88
C THR A 67 -17.71 0.85 -17.46
N ARG A 68 -18.01 1.73 -16.48
CA ARG A 68 -18.07 1.40 -15.05
C ARG A 68 -16.79 0.69 -14.58
N THR A 69 -15.68 0.98 -15.27
CA THR A 69 -14.31 0.53 -14.95
C THR A 69 -13.46 1.68 -14.39
N THR A 70 -14.08 2.83 -14.14
CA THR A 70 -13.52 4.01 -13.47
C THR A 70 -14.54 4.53 -12.45
N ASP A 71 -14.07 5.02 -11.30
CA ASP A 71 -14.93 5.74 -10.37
C ASP A 71 -15.02 7.16 -10.92
N THR A 72 -16.17 7.80 -10.80
CA THR A 72 -16.47 9.10 -11.40
C THR A 72 -15.55 10.21 -10.93
N GLN A 73 -14.79 9.95 -9.87
CA GLN A 73 -13.70 10.80 -9.45
C GLN A 73 -12.37 10.09 -9.67
N ALA A 74 -11.80 10.29 -10.86
CA ALA A 74 -10.36 10.33 -11.05
C ALA A 74 -9.67 11.43 -10.19
N GLY A 75 -10.43 12.27 -9.47
CA GLY A 75 -9.94 13.45 -8.74
C GLY A 75 -10.28 13.56 -7.24
N LEU A 76 -10.74 12.51 -6.54
CA LEU A 76 -10.66 12.56 -5.07
C LEU A 76 -9.19 12.46 -4.68
N PRO A 77 -8.68 13.38 -3.83
CA PRO A 77 -7.28 13.38 -3.48
C PRO A 77 -6.94 12.06 -2.81
N VAL A 78 -5.98 11.35 -3.40
CA VAL A 78 -5.25 10.32 -2.66
C VAL A 78 -4.53 11.04 -1.52
N GLY A 79 -4.52 10.43 -0.35
CA GLY A 79 -4.00 11.05 0.87
C GLY A 79 -3.51 10.03 1.88
N TRP A 80 -2.66 10.47 2.79
CA TRP A 80 -2.23 9.67 3.93
C TRP A 80 -3.25 9.71 5.06
N TYR A 81 -3.82 8.56 5.39
CA TYR A 81 -4.56 8.35 6.62
C TYR A 81 -3.67 7.73 7.69
N HIS A 82 -3.33 8.51 8.72
CA HIS A 82 -2.63 8.00 9.90
C HIS A 82 -3.62 7.44 10.93
N ARG A 83 -3.34 6.25 11.48
CA ARG A 83 -4.19 5.69 12.54
C ARG A 83 -4.08 6.54 13.81
N PRO A 84 -5.20 7.08 14.35
CA PRO A 84 -5.17 7.77 15.62
C PRO A 84 -4.66 6.89 16.76
N GLY A 85 -3.98 7.49 17.73
CA GLY A 85 -3.54 6.79 18.94
C GLY A 85 -4.73 6.24 19.75
N HIS A 86 -4.48 5.18 20.52
CA HIS A 86 -5.53 4.55 21.34
C HIS A 86 -6.04 5.48 22.44
N ALA A 87 -7.36 5.47 22.65
CA ALA A 87 -8.03 6.32 23.65
C ALA A 87 -7.65 5.96 25.10
N ASP A 88 -7.22 4.72 25.34
CA ASP A 88 -6.76 4.22 26.64
C ASP A 88 -5.28 4.56 26.93
N GLY A 89 -4.58 5.21 25.99
CA GLY A 89 -3.18 5.56 26.13
C GLY A 89 -2.20 4.46 25.70
N GLY A 90 -2.67 3.36 25.12
CA GLY A 90 -1.84 2.33 24.51
C GLY A 90 -0.88 2.89 23.44
N ARG A 91 0.32 2.31 23.34
CA ARG A 91 1.36 2.75 22.39
C ARG A 91 2.08 1.57 21.77
N GLU A 92 2.05 1.49 20.44
CA GLU A 92 2.89 0.59 19.66
C GLU A 92 4.15 1.33 19.21
N LEU A 93 5.31 0.98 19.76
CA LEU A 93 6.60 1.60 19.38
C LEU A 93 7.23 0.94 18.15
N GLY A 94 6.38 0.47 17.23
CA GLY A 94 6.73 -0.17 15.98
C GLY A 94 6.22 -1.62 15.90
N ASN A 95 6.46 -2.22 14.74
CA ASN A 95 5.97 -3.57 14.44
C ASN A 95 6.84 -4.62 15.13
N ALA A 96 6.29 -5.30 16.14
CA ALA A 96 7.01 -6.33 16.90
C ALA A 96 7.63 -7.42 16.02
N ALA A 97 7.02 -7.74 14.88
CA ALA A 97 7.59 -8.69 13.92
C ALA A 97 8.78 -8.08 13.16
N ALA A 98 8.75 -6.79 12.82
CA ALA A 98 9.91 -6.10 12.23
C ALA A 98 11.09 -5.92 13.22
N PHE A 99 10.83 -5.95 14.53
CA PHE A 99 11.90 -6.01 15.56
C PHE A 99 12.50 -7.41 15.74
N ALA A 100 11.73 -8.46 15.45
CA ALA A 100 12.14 -9.85 15.64
C ALA A 100 12.99 -10.40 14.48
N PHE A 101 13.01 -9.72 13.33
CA PHE A 101 13.84 -10.07 12.19
C PHE A 101 14.85 -8.98 11.92
N ASP A 102 16.12 -9.35 11.76
CA ASP A 102 17.06 -8.48 11.09
C ASP A 102 16.73 -8.47 9.59
N ALA A 103 16.86 -7.30 8.96
CA ALA A 103 16.56 -7.18 7.55
C ALA A 103 17.56 -8.02 6.76
N ASP A 104 17.08 -9.15 6.24
CA ASP A 104 17.86 -10.15 5.52
C ASP A 104 17.18 -10.42 4.18
N VAL A 105 17.91 -10.14 3.11
CA VAL A 105 17.44 -10.30 1.74
C VAL A 105 17.18 -11.76 1.40
N GLU A 106 17.90 -12.71 1.99
CA GLU A 106 17.63 -14.15 1.83
C GLU A 106 16.28 -14.52 2.45
N VAL A 107 16.01 -14.03 3.67
CA VAL A 107 14.73 -14.24 4.34
C VAL A 107 13.60 -13.58 3.57
N LEU A 108 13.79 -12.34 3.08
CA LEU A 108 12.83 -11.66 2.22
C LEU A 108 12.54 -12.49 0.98
N ALA A 109 13.57 -12.97 0.28
CA ALA A 109 13.40 -13.74 -0.94
C ALA A 109 12.65 -15.06 -0.68
N ARG A 110 13.01 -15.77 0.40
CA ARG A 110 12.36 -17.02 0.80
C ARG A 110 10.87 -16.81 1.12
N GLU A 111 10.55 -15.82 1.95
CA GLU A 111 9.17 -15.57 2.39
C GLU A 111 8.30 -15.03 1.25
N THR A 112 8.81 -14.13 0.41
CA THR A 112 8.05 -13.63 -0.75
C THR A 112 7.82 -14.72 -1.79
N CYS A 113 8.81 -15.56 -2.10
CA CYS A 113 8.61 -16.71 -2.99
C CYS A 113 7.60 -17.72 -2.44
N GLN A 114 7.62 -17.98 -1.12
CA GLN A 114 6.64 -18.86 -0.48
C GLN A 114 5.22 -18.28 -0.56
N ASN A 115 5.04 -17.00 -0.26
CA ASN A 115 3.74 -16.33 -0.37
C ASN A 115 3.19 -16.41 -1.80
N SER A 116 4.02 -16.13 -2.80
CA SER A 116 3.64 -16.23 -4.21
C SER A 116 3.30 -17.67 -4.62
N LEU A 117 4.01 -18.67 -4.08
CA LEU A 117 3.72 -20.08 -4.34
C LEU A 117 2.39 -20.52 -3.72
N ASP A 118 2.11 -20.08 -2.49
CA ASP A 118 0.86 -20.37 -1.78
C ASP A 118 -0.36 -19.75 -2.50
N GLU A 119 -0.17 -18.62 -3.18
CA GLU A 119 -1.21 -17.92 -3.94
C GLU A 119 -1.22 -18.25 -5.45
N ARG A 120 -0.46 -19.26 -5.87
CA ARG A 120 -0.35 -19.65 -7.29
C ARG A 120 -1.71 -20.05 -7.87
N ILE A 121 -2.01 -19.56 -9.07
CA ILE A 121 -3.13 -20.04 -9.87
C ILE A 121 -2.74 -21.38 -10.51
N THR A 122 -3.34 -22.47 -10.05
CA THR A 122 -2.95 -23.84 -10.43
C THR A 122 -3.60 -24.34 -11.71
N ASP A 123 -4.79 -23.83 -12.06
CA ASP A 123 -5.64 -24.41 -13.12
C ASP A 123 -5.02 -24.33 -14.51
N ASN A 124 -4.11 -23.37 -14.73
CA ASN A 124 -3.39 -23.23 -16.00
C ASN A 124 -2.10 -24.05 -16.08
N GLY A 125 -1.71 -24.77 -15.02
CA GLY A 125 -0.51 -25.61 -14.97
C GLY A 125 0.82 -24.85 -14.99
N ARG A 126 0.84 -23.52 -15.13
CA ARG A 126 2.07 -22.70 -15.20
C ARG A 126 2.65 -22.45 -13.81
N PRO A 127 3.98 -22.34 -13.66
CA PRO A 127 4.58 -21.96 -12.38
C PRO A 127 4.23 -20.52 -12.00
N VAL A 128 4.44 -20.16 -10.73
CA VAL A 128 4.53 -18.75 -10.34
C VAL A 128 5.85 -18.18 -10.81
N ARG A 129 5.87 -16.92 -11.24
CA ARG A 129 7.11 -16.19 -11.58
C ARG A 129 7.26 -15.01 -10.65
N VAL A 130 8.40 -14.92 -9.96
CA VAL A 130 8.74 -13.80 -9.09
C VAL A 130 9.89 -13.01 -9.73
N ARG A 131 9.79 -11.68 -9.74
CA ARG A 131 10.80 -10.77 -10.29
C ARG A 131 11.17 -9.73 -9.25
N TYR A 132 12.47 -9.56 -9.04
CA TYR A 132 13.02 -8.50 -8.19
C TYR A 132 13.56 -7.39 -9.09
N THR A 133 13.16 -6.15 -8.83
CA THR A 133 13.67 -4.96 -9.52
C THR A 133 14.23 -4.00 -8.48
N LEU A 134 15.50 -3.64 -8.61
CA LEU A 134 16.14 -2.62 -7.77
C LEU A 134 16.17 -1.30 -8.53
N HIS A 135 15.60 -0.25 -7.94
CA HIS A 135 15.71 1.12 -8.44
C HIS A 135 16.56 1.94 -7.47
N GLU A 136 17.49 2.72 -8.02
CA GLU A 136 18.20 3.75 -7.27
C GLU A 136 17.79 5.10 -7.85
N LEU A 137 17.12 5.91 -7.02
CA LEU A 137 16.61 7.21 -7.41
C LEU A 137 17.50 8.32 -6.85
N SER A 138 17.78 9.32 -7.68
CA SER A 138 18.47 10.55 -7.33
C SER A 138 17.97 11.72 -8.18
N GLY A 139 18.30 12.95 -7.79
CA GLY A 139 17.95 14.18 -8.49
C GLY A 139 16.46 14.28 -8.82
N GLU A 140 16.15 14.57 -10.08
CA GLU A 140 14.77 14.77 -10.53
C GLU A 140 13.87 13.54 -10.34
N LYS A 141 14.43 12.32 -10.49
CA LYS A 141 13.64 11.09 -10.30
C LYS A 141 13.24 10.92 -8.84
N LEU A 142 14.15 11.18 -7.92
CA LEU A 142 13.85 11.17 -6.49
C LEU A 142 12.84 12.26 -6.13
N ALA A 143 13.01 13.47 -6.67
CA ALA A 143 12.07 14.57 -6.45
C ALA A 143 10.63 14.22 -6.89
N ARG A 144 10.48 13.69 -8.11
CA ARG A 144 9.17 13.23 -8.63
C ARG A 144 8.57 12.11 -7.80
N PHE A 145 9.37 11.15 -7.36
CA PHE A 145 8.87 10.08 -6.51
C PHE A 145 8.38 10.59 -5.16
N ARG A 146 9.12 11.53 -4.52
CA ARG A 146 8.69 12.18 -3.26
C ARG A 146 7.37 12.93 -3.42
N GLU A 147 7.19 13.62 -4.54
CA GLU A 147 5.92 14.28 -4.87
C GLU A 147 4.78 13.25 -5.01
N ALA A 148 5.00 12.18 -5.76
CA ALA A 148 4.01 11.14 -6.00
C ALA A 148 3.54 10.42 -4.71
N ILE A 149 4.43 10.28 -3.72
CA ILE A 149 4.09 9.69 -2.41
C ILE A 149 3.63 10.72 -1.37
N GLN A 150 3.46 12.00 -1.75
CA GLN A 150 3.08 13.09 -0.84
C GLN A 150 4.03 13.19 0.36
N TRP A 151 5.33 13.22 0.08
CA TRP A 151 6.37 13.17 1.10
C TRP A 151 6.25 14.30 2.15
N ASP A 152 5.78 15.48 1.77
CA ASP A 152 5.63 16.61 2.68
C ASP A 152 4.61 16.34 3.81
N ASP A 153 3.59 15.51 3.54
CA ASP A 153 2.62 15.08 4.57
C ASP A 153 3.23 14.05 5.53
N LEU A 154 4.19 13.25 5.04
CA LEU A 154 4.88 12.23 5.82
C LEU A 154 6.04 12.80 6.64
N PHE A 155 6.72 13.82 6.14
CA PHE A 155 7.98 14.29 6.71
C PHE A 155 7.88 14.67 8.20
N PRO A 156 6.86 15.41 8.67
CA PRO A 156 6.72 15.71 10.11
C PRO A 156 6.58 14.47 10.99
N HIS A 157 6.01 13.40 10.44
CA HIS A 157 5.90 12.10 11.12
C HIS A 157 7.24 11.37 11.18
N TYR A 158 8.04 11.46 10.12
CA TYR A 158 9.39 10.90 10.07
C TYR A 158 10.36 11.64 11.01
N GLU A 159 10.32 12.97 11.08
CA GLU A 159 11.16 13.74 12.01
C GLU A 159 10.95 13.31 13.46
N VAL A 160 9.69 13.21 13.90
CA VAL A 160 9.36 12.77 15.27
C VAL A 160 9.74 11.31 15.49
N ALA A 161 9.57 10.44 14.49
CA ALA A 161 9.94 9.03 14.62
C ALA A 161 11.46 8.82 14.70
N ALA A 162 12.23 9.54 13.89
CA ALA A 162 13.69 9.50 13.85
C ALA A 162 14.33 10.01 15.15
N ALA A 163 13.72 11.01 15.79
CA ALA A 163 14.20 11.57 17.05
C ALA A 163 13.98 10.64 18.27
N GLN A 164 13.27 9.52 18.13
CA GLN A 164 13.08 8.57 19.23
C GLN A 164 14.32 7.70 19.43
N ASP A 165 14.86 7.67 20.65
CA ASP A 165 16.05 6.87 20.99
C ASP A 165 15.73 5.36 21.13
N GLN A 166 15.36 4.74 20.02
CA GLN A 166 15.04 3.31 19.90
C GLN A 166 15.56 2.76 18.57
N LYS A 167 15.69 1.42 18.45
CA LYS A 167 16.23 0.76 17.24
C LYS A 167 15.54 1.26 15.96
N VAL A 168 14.20 1.31 15.94
CA VAL A 168 13.42 1.77 14.79
C VAL A 168 13.67 3.25 14.47
N GLY A 169 13.78 4.12 15.47
CA GLY A 169 14.09 5.54 15.26
C GLY A 169 15.45 5.73 14.58
N ARG A 170 16.47 4.99 15.03
CA ARG A 170 17.81 5.00 14.42
C ARG A 170 17.82 4.47 12.98
N VAL A 171 17.05 3.42 12.69
CA VAL A 171 16.92 2.88 11.32
C VAL A 171 16.27 3.90 10.38
N ILE A 172 15.22 4.58 10.86
CA ILE A 172 14.55 5.65 10.12
C ILE A 172 15.49 6.83 9.89
N ASP A 173 16.18 7.31 10.94
CA ASP A 173 17.17 8.40 10.84
C ASP A 173 18.25 8.08 9.80
N ALA A 174 18.79 6.85 9.80
CA ALA A 174 19.75 6.42 8.78
C ALA A 174 19.16 6.41 7.36
N GLY A 175 17.90 6.04 7.19
CA GLY A 175 17.19 6.11 5.90
C GLY A 175 16.96 7.54 5.43
N LEU A 176 16.59 8.45 6.33
CA LEU A 176 16.40 9.87 6.03
C LEU A 176 17.72 10.54 5.64
N ARG A 177 18.80 10.28 6.39
CA ARG A 177 20.14 10.80 6.06
C ARG A 177 20.61 10.32 4.69
N ASP A 178 20.42 9.04 4.37
CA ASP A 178 20.79 8.55 3.03
C ASP A 178 20.03 9.30 1.92
N MET A 179 18.73 9.54 2.13
CA MET A 179 17.91 10.25 1.16
C MET A 179 18.26 11.74 1.02
N TYR A 180 18.55 12.44 2.12
CA TYR A 180 18.78 13.88 2.10
C TYR A 180 20.26 14.26 1.93
N ASP A 181 21.18 13.57 2.58
CA ASP A 181 22.60 13.91 2.58
C ASP A 181 23.31 13.37 1.32
N HIS A 182 22.84 12.23 0.79
CA HIS A 182 23.41 11.61 -0.41
C HIS A 182 22.51 11.73 -1.66
N ASP A 183 21.36 12.40 -1.56
CA ASP A 183 20.37 12.53 -2.65
C ASP A 183 20.01 11.17 -3.29
N ARG A 184 19.81 10.14 -2.44
CA ARG A 184 19.71 8.74 -2.87
C ARG A 184 18.59 8.00 -2.16
N LEU A 185 17.72 7.34 -2.93
CA LEU A 185 16.70 6.44 -2.40
C LEU A 185 16.69 5.11 -3.15
N VAL A 186 16.88 4.02 -2.42
CA VAL A 186 16.82 2.67 -2.97
C VAL A 186 15.39 2.12 -2.82
N LEU A 187 14.84 1.62 -3.93
CA LEU A 187 13.55 0.94 -3.96
C LEU A 187 13.75 -0.50 -4.41
N LEU A 188 13.16 -1.45 -3.68
CA LEU A 188 13.14 -2.86 -4.08
C LEU A 188 11.71 -3.26 -4.40
N ARG A 189 11.42 -3.52 -5.68
CA ARG A 189 10.14 -4.05 -6.14
C ARG A 189 10.20 -5.57 -6.25
N VAL A 190 9.25 -6.25 -5.63
CA VAL A 190 9.01 -7.68 -5.77
C VAL A 190 7.69 -7.87 -6.49
N ASP A 191 7.73 -8.34 -7.72
CA ASP A 191 6.56 -8.65 -8.53
C ASP A 191 6.34 -10.17 -8.54
N ASP A 192 5.12 -10.62 -8.31
CA ASP A 192 4.71 -11.97 -8.71
C ASP A 192 3.71 -11.97 -9.87
N TYR A 193 3.71 -13.07 -10.61
CA TYR A 193 2.87 -13.32 -11.77
C TYR A 193 2.36 -14.75 -11.71
N ASN A 194 1.15 -14.96 -12.21
CA ASN A 194 0.41 -16.22 -12.08
C ASN A 194 0.05 -16.54 -10.62
N ALA A 195 -0.28 -15.50 -9.85
CA ALA A 195 -0.78 -15.57 -8.48
C ALA A 195 -2.14 -14.87 -8.37
N ALA A 196 -2.91 -15.15 -7.32
CA ALA A 196 -4.29 -14.64 -7.17
C ALA A 196 -4.41 -13.10 -7.19
N GLY A 197 -3.35 -12.38 -6.79
CA GLY A 197 -3.45 -10.96 -6.51
C GLY A 197 -4.22 -10.68 -5.20
N LEU A 198 -4.37 -9.41 -4.84
CA LEU A 198 -5.05 -8.98 -3.62
C LEU A 198 -6.56 -8.84 -3.84
N THR A 199 -7.24 -9.98 -4.03
CA THR A 199 -8.70 -10.04 -4.18
C THR A 199 -9.43 -9.77 -2.85
N GLY A 200 -10.72 -9.48 -2.95
CA GLY A 200 -11.61 -9.27 -1.80
C GLY A 200 -11.70 -7.81 -1.33
N ASP A 201 -12.50 -7.58 -0.30
CA ASP A 201 -12.76 -6.25 0.26
C ASP A 201 -11.53 -5.66 0.99
N ASP A 202 -11.53 -4.34 1.15
CA ASP A 202 -10.48 -3.59 1.84
C ASP A 202 -10.37 -3.91 3.35
N TYR A 203 -11.46 -4.38 3.97
CA TYR A 203 -11.62 -4.54 5.41
C TYR A 203 -12.10 -5.92 5.84
N GLU A 204 -12.98 -6.56 5.07
CA GLU A 204 -13.51 -7.89 5.40
C GLU A 204 -12.45 -9.01 5.31
N ASP A 205 -12.84 -10.24 5.66
CA ASP A 205 -11.98 -11.42 5.50
C ASP A 205 -11.63 -11.64 4.02
N GLY A 206 -10.34 -11.52 3.70
CA GLY A 206 -9.86 -11.65 2.33
C GLY A 206 -8.37 -11.39 2.20
N ARG A 207 -7.83 -11.68 1.00
CA ARG A 207 -6.40 -11.54 0.70
C ARG A 207 -5.91 -10.11 0.89
N PHE A 208 -6.69 -9.14 0.42
CA PHE A 208 -6.35 -7.73 0.57
C PHE A 208 -6.21 -7.33 2.05
N ALA A 209 -7.27 -7.48 2.85
CA ALA A 209 -7.24 -7.08 4.26
C ALA A 209 -6.17 -7.83 5.05
N ALA A 210 -5.96 -9.12 4.77
CA ALA A 210 -4.92 -9.92 5.40
C ALA A 210 -3.52 -9.33 5.21
N VAL A 211 -3.21 -8.77 4.03
CA VAL A 211 -1.90 -8.15 3.74
C VAL A 211 -1.83 -6.70 4.20
N VAL A 212 -2.89 -5.93 3.97
CA VAL A 212 -2.86 -4.45 4.06
C VAL A 212 -3.35 -3.94 5.41
N ARG A 213 -4.35 -4.58 6.03
CA ARG A 213 -4.98 -4.07 7.25
C ARG A 213 -4.56 -4.79 8.51
N ARG A 214 -4.29 -6.09 8.40
CA ARG A 214 -4.09 -6.96 9.56
C ARG A 214 -2.62 -7.10 9.90
N GLN A 215 -2.34 -7.21 11.19
CA GLN A 215 -1.04 -7.54 11.76
C GLN A 215 -1.21 -8.85 12.54
N LEU A 216 -0.23 -9.75 12.42
CA LEU A 216 -0.23 -11.06 13.10
C LEU A 216 -1.45 -11.96 12.82
N ASP A 217 -2.19 -11.69 11.75
CA ASP A 217 -3.32 -12.52 11.33
C ASP A 217 -2.85 -13.58 10.32
N SER A 218 -2.90 -14.85 10.75
CA SER A 218 -2.54 -16.03 9.98
C SER A 218 -3.77 -16.88 9.68
N HIS A 219 -4.48 -16.56 8.60
CA HIS A 219 -5.45 -17.50 8.04
C HIS A 219 -4.72 -18.47 7.10
N LYS A 220 -4.59 -19.73 7.53
CA LYS A 220 -4.06 -20.82 6.71
C LYS A 220 -5.20 -21.37 5.84
N SER A 221 -5.22 -21.07 4.55
CA SER A 221 -6.05 -21.76 3.58
C SER A 221 -5.36 -23.02 3.04
N GLY A 222 -5.20 -24.06 3.88
CA GLY A 222 -4.78 -25.39 3.41
C GLY A 222 -3.88 -26.18 4.36
N LYS A 223 -4.00 -27.52 4.31
CA LYS A 223 -3.22 -28.48 5.12
C LYS A 223 -1.73 -28.62 4.70
N GLY A 224 -1.27 -27.83 3.72
CA GLY A 224 0.10 -27.88 3.17
C GLY A 224 0.84 -26.54 3.16
N ALA A 225 0.28 -25.47 3.72
CA ALA A 225 0.93 -24.16 3.77
C ALA A 225 2.07 -24.18 4.80
N GLY A 226 3.31 -24.14 4.32
CA GLY A 226 4.54 -24.19 5.12
C GLY A 226 4.92 -22.85 5.80
N GLY A 227 4.06 -21.83 5.71
CA GLY A 227 4.35 -20.47 6.18
C GLY A 227 4.27 -20.28 7.70
N SER A 228 5.19 -19.47 8.22
CA SER A 228 5.37 -19.10 9.62
C SER A 228 4.41 -17.95 10.02
N TYR A 229 3.58 -18.17 11.05
CA TYR A 229 2.79 -17.22 11.88
C TYR A 229 2.55 -15.76 11.40
N GLY A 230 2.11 -15.52 10.16
CA GLY A 230 1.94 -14.14 9.65
C GLY A 230 3.24 -13.32 9.58
N LEU A 231 4.40 -13.99 9.76
CA LEU A 231 5.74 -13.41 9.87
C LEU A 231 6.30 -13.06 8.48
N GLY A 232 5.94 -13.81 7.44
CA GLY A 232 6.40 -13.56 6.06
C GLY A 232 5.91 -12.25 5.44
N LYS A 233 4.88 -11.60 6.02
CA LYS A 233 4.47 -10.23 5.65
C LYS A 233 5.40 -9.20 6.29
N ALA A 234 5.84 -9.44 7.52
CA ALA A 234 6.66 -8.49 8.27
C ALA A 234 8.04 -8.24 7.64
N THR A 235 8.56 -9.19 6.86
CA THR A 235 9.85 -9.08 6.15
C THR A 235 9.85 -7.94 5.14
N LEU A 236 8.73 -7.66 4.47
CA LEU A 236 8.59 -6.52 3.54
C LEU A 236 8.88 -5.20 4.25
N TRP A 237 8.25 -4.98 5.42
CA TRP A 237 8.44 -3.76 6.21
C TRP A 237 9.79 -3.76 6.94
N ALA A 238 10.28 -4.91 7.41
CA ALA A 238 11.59 -5.02 8.05
C ALA A 238 12.74 -4.64 7.10
N THR A 239 12.56 -4.86 5.78
CA THR A 239 13.54 -4.49 4.75
C THR A 239 13.45 -3.01 4.34
N SER A 240 12.47 -2.25 4.84
CA SER A 240 12.34 -0.81 4.58
C SER A 240 12.89 0.01 5.75
N ARG A 241 13.91 0.85 5.52
CA ARG A 241 14.36 1.82 6.54
C ARG A 241 13.29 2.85 6.88
N LEU A 242 12.40 3.12 5.93
CA LEU A 242 11.34 4.10 6.06
C LEU A 242 10.02 3.48 6.54
N GLY A 243 9.97 2.16 6.78
CA GLY A 243 8.74 1.45 7.13
C GLY A 243 7.62 1.57 6.08
N LEU A 244 7.96 1.87 4.83
CA LEU A 244 7.02 2.20 3.76
C LEU A 244 7.05 1.15 2.66
N VAL A 245 5.88 0.58 2.37
CA VAL A 245 5.66 -0.34 1.23
C VAL A 245 4.49 0.16 0.41
N LEU A 246 4.69 0.34 -0.90
CA LEU A 246 3.62 0.60 -1.86
C LEU A 246 3.23 -0.69 -2.58
N ILE A 247 1.96 -0.87 -2.89
CA ILE A 247 1.43 -2.13 -3.36
C ILE A 247 0.55 -1.88 -4.59
N ASN A 248 0.86 -2.55 -5.70
CA ASN A 248 0.03 -2.55 -6.92
C ASN A 248 -0.36 -3.99 -7.26
N SER A 249 -1.65 -4.29 -7.39
CA SER A 249 -2.13 -5.65 -7.66
C SER A 249 -2.98 -5.75 -8.92
N THR A 250 -2.72 -6.82 -9.68
CA THR A 250 -3.59 -7.33 -10.72
C THR A 250 -4.33 -8.56 -10.18
N LEU A 251 -5.66 -8.52 -10.15
CA LEU A 251 -6.50 -9.50 -9.50
C LEU A 251 -6.90 -10.64 -10.44
N SER A 252 -6.94 -11.87 -9.91
CA SER A 252 -7.48 -13.03 -10.63
C SER A 252 -9.00 -12.98 -10.78
N GLU A 253 -9.66 -12.26 -9.88
CA GLU A 253 -11.10 -12.06 -9.85
C GLU A 253 -11.40 -10.57 -9.68
N PRO A 254 -12.41 -10.03 -10.38
CA PRO A 254 -12.71 -8.61 -10.32
C PRO A 254 -13.19 -8.20 -8.93
N HIS A 255 -12.75 -7.03 -8.48
CA HIS A 255 -13.29 -6.31 -7.34
C HIS A 255 -13.81 -4.96 -7.86
N GLU A 256 -15.06 -4.61 -7.53
CA GLU A 256 -15.70 -3.37 -8.04
C GLU A 256 -15.63 -3.25 -9.58
N GLY A 257 -15.77 -4.38 -10.28
CA GLY A 257 -15.73 -4.45 -11.73
C GLY A 257 -14.34 -4.30 -12.35
N ARG A 258 -13.26 -4.31 -11.56
CA ARG A 258 -11.88 -4.13 -12.06
C ARG A 258 -10.93 -5.18 -11.55
N THR A 259 -9.88 -5.40 -12.32
CA THR A 259 -8.82 -6.35 -12.02
C THR A 259 -7.43 -5.72 -11.98
N GLU A 260 -7.18 -4.61 -12.67
CA GLU A 260 -5.84 -4.06 -12.81
C GLU A 260 -5.65 -2.75 -12.05
N ARG A 261 -4.43 -2.54 -11.52
CA ARG A 261 -3.98 -1.30 -10.88
C ARG A 261 -4.67 -0.99 -9.55
N ARG A 262 -5.00 -2.02 -8.76
CA ARG A 262 -5.42 -1.82 -7.37
C ARG A 262 -4.22 -1.41 -6.53
N LEU A 263 -4.18 -0.15 -6.13
CA LEU A 263 -3.07 0.49 -5.43
C LEU A 263 -3.42 0.80 -3.97
N VAL A 264 -2.43 0.66 -3.10
CA VAL A 264 -2.45 1.13 -1.72
C VAL A 264 -1.01 1.32 -1.22
N GLY A 265 -0.76 2.36 -0.43
CA GLY A 265 0.49 2.47 0.34
C GLY A 265 0.24 2.09 1.78
N ARG A 266 1.21 1.43 2.41
CA ARG A 266 1.18 1.13 3.84
C ARG A 266 2.49 1.52 4.49
N LEU A 267 2.37 2.39 5.48
CA LEU A 267 3.43 2.90 6.32
C LEU A 267 3.28 2.31 7.73
N ASP A 268 4.38 1.84 8.32
CA ASP A 268 4.46 1.38 9.69
C ASP A 268 5.56 2.16 10.42
N LEU A 269 5.15 3.11 11.25
CA LEU A 269 6.04 3.94 12.06
C LEU A 269 5.76 3.65 13.54
N PRO A 270 6.70 3.96 14.46
CA PRO A 270 6.40 3.91 15.87
C PRO A 270 5.33 4.94 16.24
N TRP A 271 4.65 4.69 17.36
CA TRP A 271 3.76 5.64 18.00
C TRP A 271 4.48 6.99 18.14
N ARG A 272 3.76 8.07 17.86
CA ARG A 272 4.32 9.41 17.85
C ARG A 272 3.26 10.47 18.08
N ARG A 273 3.72 11.67 18.47
CA ARG A 273 2.88 12.87 18.53
C ARG A 273 3.34 13.88 17.49
N VAL A 274 2.42 14.28 16.61
CA VAL A 274 2.65 15.27 15.55
C VAL A 274 1.49 16.25 15.59
N GLY A 275 1.77 17.56 15.58
CA GLY A 275 0.72 18.59 15.65
C GLY A 275 -0.17 18.50 16.91
N GLY A 276 0.37 18.00 18.03
CA GLY A 276 -0.39 17.79 19.27
C GLY A 276 -1.28 16.53 19.30
N GLN A 277 -1.46 15.85 18.17
CA GLN A 277 -2.24 14.61 18.05
C GLN A 277 -1.35 13.37 18.21
N ALA A 278 -1.87 12.33 18.87
CA ALA A 278 -1.20 11.05 19.00
C ALA A 278 -1.59 10.11 17.85
N TRP A 279 -0.62 9.35 17.34
CA TRP A 279 -0.78 8.42 16.23
C TRP A 279 -0.27 7.04 16.62
N ALA A 280 -1.04 5.98 16.37
CA ALA A 280 -0.74 4.61 16.80
C ALA A 280 0.44 3.98 16.06
N GLY A 281 0.82 4.53 14.90
CA GLY A 281 1.95 4.04 14.13
C GLY A 281 1.62 3.86 12.66
N PRO A 282 0.74 2.89 12.32
CA PRO A 282 0.33 2.60 10.95
C PRO A 282 -0.34 3.77 10.24
N ALA A 283 -0.09 3.88 8.93
CA ALA A 283 -0.79 4.78 8.03
C ALA A 283 -0.98 4.15 6.65
N TRP A 284 -1.97 4.65 5.89
CA TRP A 284 -2.29 4.16 4.55
C TRP A 284 -2.38 5.32 3.58
N LEU A 285 -1.68 5.19 2.45
CA LEU A 285 -1.90 6.04 1.28
C LEU A 285 -3.04 5.41 0.50
N GLY A 286 -4.09 6.19 0.27
CA GLY A 286 -5.26 5.69 -0.41
C GLY A 286 -6.28 6.78 -0.67
N ARG A 287 -7.46 6.39 -1.11
CA ARG A 287 -8.59 7.31 -1.25
C ARG A 287 -9.46 7.29 0.00
N PRO A 288 -10.07 8.44 0.37
CA PRO A 288 -11.12 8.48 1.38
C PRO A 288 -12.17 7.41 1.14
N ASP A 289 -12.51 6.64 2.17
CA ASP A 289 -13.51 5.59 2.09
C ASP A 289 -14.91 6.18 2.31
N PRO A 290 -15.78 6.17 1.28
CA PRO A 290 -17.13 6.75 1.38
C PRO A 290 -18.02 6.06 2.41
N ASP A 291 -17.69 4.82 2.80
CA ASP A 291 -18.46 4.04 3.77
C ASP A 291 -17.99 4.26 5.22
N SER A 292 -16.85 4.93 5.40
CA SER A 292 -16.34 5.29 6.72
C SER A 292 -16.98 6.61 7.22
N PRO A 293 -17.25 6.77 8.53
CA PRO A 293 -17.77 8.02 9.07
C PRO A 293 -16.89 9.22 8.70
N GLY A 294 -17.46 10.17 7.95
CA GLY A 294 -16.75 11.37 7.48
C GLY A 294 -15.65 11.10 6.44
N ALA A 295 -15.66 9.93 5.79
CA ALA A 295 -14.64 9.51 4.82
C ALA A 295 -13.20 9.57 5.36
N ALA A 296 -13.03 9.43 6.67
CA ALA A 296 -11.76 9.68 7.33
C ALA A 296 -10.72 8.57 7.12
N VAL A 297 -11.14 7.36 6.77
CA VAL A 297 -10.24 6.21 6.58
C VAL A 297 -9.84 6.09 5.11
N ALA A 298 -8.55 5.91 4.82
CA ALA A 298 -8.11 5.66 3.45
C ALA A 298 -8.24 4.17 3.06
N ARG A 299 -8.80 3.88 1.89
CA ARG A 299 -8.91 2.57 1.21
C ARG A 299 -8.05 2.52 -0.07
N SER A 300 -7.86 1.32 -0.62
CA SER A 300 -7.23 1.15 -1.93
C SER A 300 -7.98 1.88 -3.03
N TRP A 301 -7.27 2.20 -4.10
CA TRP A 301 -7.85 2.82 -5.27
C TRP A 301 -7.36 2.16 -6.55
N TRP A 302 -8.07 2.44 -7.63
CA TRP A 302 -7.74 1.97 -8.96
C TRP A 302 -7.06 3.11 -9.73
N ALA A 303 -5.74 3.04 -9.89
CA ALA A 303 -5.00 4.14 -10.50
C ALA A 303 -4.90 4.02 -12.03
N ASP A 304 -4.53 5.14 -12.65
CA ASP A 304 -4.12 5.20 -14.05
C ASP A 304 -2.63 4.80 -14.22
N GLU A 305 -2.19 4.75 -15.48
CA GLU A 305 -0.83 4.34 -15.85
C GLU A 305 0.22 5.34 -15.38
N GLU A 306 -0.08 6.63 -15.46
CA GLU A 306 0.82 7.71 -15.04
C GLU A 306 1.11 7.66 -13.53
N THR A 307 0.07 7.42 -12.72
CA THR A 307 0.21 7.21 -11.28
C THR A 307 1.05 5.96 -10.99
N VAL A 308 0.79 4.85 -11.69
CA VAL A 308 1.55 3.61 -11.52
C VAL A 308 3.02 3.81 -11.89
N GLU A 309 3.32 4.55 -12.96
CA GLU A 309 4.67 4.84 -13.42
C GLU A 309 5.41 5.77 -12.45
N SER A 310 4.78 6.86 -12.01
CA SER A 310 5.38 7.82 -11.05
C SER A 310 5.69 7.18 -9.70
N LEU A 311 4.92 6.16 -9.30
CA LEU A 311 5.16 5.34 -8.11
C LEU A 311 6.12 4.16 -8.35
N HIS A 312 6.72 4.00 -9.54
CA HIS A 312 7.61 2.89 -9.90
C HIS A 312 6.98 1.49 -9.78
N LEU A 313 5.66 1.38 -9.96
CA LEU A 313 4.88 0.14 -9.76
C LEU A 313 4.42 -0.52 -11.07
N THR A 314 4.95 -0.10 -12.22
CA THR A 314 4.61 -0.66 -13.53
C THR A 314 4.94 -2.16 -13.63
N ARG A 315 3.91 -2.97 -13.89
CA ARG A 315 4.01 -4.42 -14.09
C ARG A 315 4.32 -4.74 -15.56
N GLU A 316 5.02 -5.86 -15.83
CA GLU A 316 5.38 -6.27 -17.21
C GLU A 316 4.20 -6.75 -18.05
N SER A 317 3.15 -7.24 -17.38
CA SER A 317 1.99 -7.82 -18.02
C SER A 317 0.75 -7.66 -17.13
N GLY A 318 -0.43 -7.79 -17.75
CA GLY A 318 -1.72 -7.89 -17.04
C GLY A 318 -1.96 -9.27 -16.43
N GLU A 319 -0.93 -10.10 -16.24
CA GLU A 319 -1.11 -11.37 -15.53
C GLU A 319 -1.39 -11.13 -14.04
N PRO A 320 -2.36 -11.86 -13.45
CA PRO A 320 -2.67 -11.78 -12.02
C PRO A 320 -1.44 -11.97 -11.13
N GLY A 321 -1.39 -11.17 -10.07
CA GLY A 321 -0.30 -11.09 -9.11
C GLY A 321 -0.19 -9.70 -8.48
N THR A 322 0.82 -9.49 -7.66
CA THR A 322 1.03 -8.30 -6.83
C THR A 322 2.47 -7.83 -6.93
N SER A 323 2.64 -6.52 -6.92
CA SER A 323 3.91 -5.83 -6.84
C SER A 323 4.02 -5.15 -5.49
N PHE A 324 5.02 -5.51 -4.69
CA PHE A 324 5.38 -4.84 -3.46
C PHE A 324 6.63 -4.00 -3.69
N LEU A 325 6.54 -2.68 -3.54
CA LEU A 325 7.66 -1.77 -3.62
C LEU A 325 8.08 -1.35 -2.21
N ILE A 326 9.20 -1.89 -1.76
CA ILE A 326 9.83 -1.57 -0.49
C ILE A 326 10.63 -0.28 -0.68
N VAL A 327 10.22 0.79 0.00
CA VAL A 327 10.82 2.13 -0.13
C VAL A 327 11.92 2.31 0.91
N GLY A 328 13.10 2.78 0.52
CA GLY A 328 14.27 2.81 1.39
C GLY A 328 14.75 1.40 1.73
N ALA A 329 14.79 0.53 0.71
CA ALA A 329 15.22 -0.85 0.86
C ALA A 329 16.67 -0.93 1.36
N HIS A 330 16.93 -1.81 2.32
CA HIS A 330 18.27 -2.01 2.88
C HIS A 330 18.47 -3.45 3.33
N ASP A 331 19.74 -3.85 3.39
CA ASP A 331 20.18 -5.09 3.99
C ASP A 331 20.91 -4.76 5.30
N VAL A 332 20.43 -5.29 6.43
CA VAL A 332 21.07 -5.11 7.75
C VAL A 332 22.08 -6.23 7.98
N ALA A 333 21.89 -7.41 7.40
CA ALA A 333 22.79 -8.54 7.58
C ALA A 333 24.21 -8.21 7.08
N SER A 334 24.34 -7.52 5.94
CA SER A 334 25.64 -7.07 5.43
C SER A 334 26.34 -5.99 6.28
N LEU A 335 25.60 -5.24 7.11
CA LEU A 335 26.19 -4.25 8.03
C LEU A 335 26.75 -4.89 9.30
N VAL A 336 26.13 -5.98 9.78
CA VAL A 336 26.63 -6.73 10.94
C VAL A 336 27.96 -7.40 10.61
N ASP A 337 28.10 -7.96 9.40
CA ASP A 337 29.37 -8.51 8.93
C ASP A 337 30.44 -7.42 8.73
N ALA A 338 30.07 -6.23 8.23
CA ALA A 338 31.01 -5.11 8.11
C ALA A 338 31.50 -4.60 9.48
N SER A 339 30.63 -4.57 10.50
CA SER A 339 31.00 -4.16 11.86
C SER A 339 31.90 -5.16 12.59
N ARG A 340 31.81 -6.45 12.27
CA ARG A 340 32.73 -7.48 12.79
C ARG A 340 34.13 -7.38 12.19
N VAL A 341 34.23 -6.92 10.94
CA VAL A 341 35.55 -6.69 10.31
C VAL A 341 36.23 -5.44 10.85
N SER A 342 35.47 -4.45 11.37
CA SER A 342 36.06 -3.24 11.97
C SER A 342 36.48 -3.37 13.45
N GLU A 343 35.99 -4.39 14.18
CA GLU A 343 36.39 -4.63 15.58
C GLU A 343 37.68 -5.45 15.71
N ASP A 344 38.12 -6.14 14.64
CA ASP A 344 39.34 -6.98 14.66
C ASP A 344 40.63 -6.23 14.22
N ASP A 345 40.55 -4.94 13.86
CA ASP A 345 41.71 -4.15 13.37
C ASP A 345 42.24 -3.08 14.37
N GLU A 346 41.74 -3.06 15.60
CA GLU A 346 42.30 -2.24 16.70
C GLU A 346 42.72 -3.13 17.89
N THR A 347 43.85 -3.83 17.76
CA THR A 347 44.90 -3.93 18.81
C THR A 347 46.02 -4.86 18.36
N ASP A 348 47.13 -4.30 17.89
CA ASP A 348 48.46 -4.81 18.22
C ASP A 348 49.50 -3.72 17.90
N ASP A 349 49.73 -2.84 18.88
CA ASP A 349 50.96 -2.03 18.94
C ASP A 349 51.47 -2.01 20.39
N ASP A 350 52.31 -3.02 20.66
CA ASP A 350 53.56 -2.98 21.41
C ASP A 350 53.73 -1.90 22.48
N PHE A 351 53.75 -2.32 23.76
CA PHE A 351 54.55 -1.64 24.78
C PHE A 351 55.30 -2.65 25.64
N THR A 352 56.47 -3.02 25.12
CA THR A 352 57.58 -3.55 25.91
C THR A 352 58.19 -2.43 26.77
N ILE A 353 58.11 -2.52 28.10
CA ILE A 353 59.08 -1.85 29.00
C ILE A 353 59.60 -2.85 30.02
N GLN A 354 60.91 -3.09 29.90
CA GLN A 354 61.74 -3.96 30.70
C GLN A 354 62.47 -3.12 31.77
N GLY A 355 62.41 -3.57 33.03
CA GLY A 355 63.48 -3.42 34.04
C GLY A 355 63.60 -2.10 34.83
N MET A 356 63.33 -2.17 36.14
CA MET A 356 64.33 -2.33 37.21
C MET A 356 63.66 -2.71 38.52
#